data_AF-A0A178DYN6-F1
#
_entry.id   AF-A0A178DYN6-F1
#
_cell.length_a   1.000
_cell.length_b   1.000
_cell.length_c   1.000
_cell.angle_alpha   90.00
_cell.angle_beta   90.00
_cell.angle_gamma   90.00
#
_symmetry.space_group_name_H-M   'P 1'
#
loop_
_entity.id
_entity.type
_entity.pdbx_description
1 polymer ?
#
loop_
_entity_poly.entity_id
_entity_poly.type
_entity_poly.pdbx_seq_one_letter_code
_entity_poly.pdbx_strand_id
1 'polypeptide(L)'
;MAAQDAKVQLLTLPLEVRHKIFKHTLSDDANPKKLLRYWFEKKETNALIATHVADDPTGPTPQVAHHVDASEDDSDDEEEEQEEQADADAAADEDEDGEADGDEELNEDDDEMDVDEQDEQDADGDATATVATQPVQPAPVVMAARKWRHITNFMRLTHRPPPMALFLACHQLNAEAKNWYYDVAILRIAATGSFAHTSFFEEAFSQITEAAFSPMESIRKVEVTFVWDTTWIRADTTGCVEAIFPALLRQRALFVLQILAQAPDLREVVIHWHDSAQDGESAMLRIDVLQPFDSLHATVKIVEHYITPETKPHHKSIAGKQRVEFESIVEGGLDRLF
;
A
#
# COMPACT_ATOMS: atom_id res chain seq x y z
N MET A 1 -35.36 -21.12 11.68
CA MET A 1 -35.35 -21.26 13.15
C MET A 1 -33.93 -21.35 13.74
N ALA A 2 -33.07 -22.29 13.30
CA ALA A 2 -31.71 -22.44 13.84
C ALA A 2 -30.83 -21.16 13.78
N ALA A 3 -30.88 -20.40 12.69
CA ALA A 3 -30.11 -19.16 12.55
C ALA A 3 -30.59 -18.01 13.47
N GLN A 4 -31.82 -18.10 14.00
CA GLN A 4 -32.38 -17.08 14.90
C GLN A 4 -32.04 -17.41 16.36
N ASP A 5 -32.03 -18.69 16.72
CA ASP A 5 -31.54 -19.19 18.01
C ASP A 5 -30.04 -18.90 18.21
N ALA A 6 -29.22 -19.13 17.18
CA ALA A 6 -27.79 -18.82 17.24
C ALA A 6 -27.49 -17.32 17.46
N LYS A 7 -28.32 -16.42 16.91
CA LYS A 7 -28.21 -14.96 17.12
C LYS A 7 -28.52 -14.56 18.57
N VAL A 8 -29.56 -15.16 19.14
CA VAL A 8 -29.95 -14.92 20.54
C VAL A 8 -28.87 -15.46 21.49
N GLN A 9 -28.24 -16.60 21.16
CA GLN A 9 -27.15 -17.17 21.96
C GLN A 9 -25.85 -16.36 21.91
N LEU A 10 -25.51 -15.72 20.78
CA LEU A 10 -24.29 -14.89 20.73
C LEU A 10 -24.45 -13.61 21.55
N LEU A 11 -25.63 -12.97 21.50
CA LEU A 11 -25.91 -11.74 22.23
C LEU A 11 -26.06 -11.93 23.75
N THR A 12 -26.31 -13.14 24.23
CA THR A 12 -26.33 -13.45 25.67
C THR A 12 -24.93 -13.65 26.27
N LEU A 13 -23.90 -13.79 25.43
CA LEU A 13 -22.51 -13.87 25.90
C LEU A 13 -22.02 -12.52 26.43
N PRO A 14 -21.15 -12.50 27.46
CA PRO A 14 -20.46 -11.29 27.88
C PRO A 14 -19.66 -10.65 26.75
N LEU A 15 -19.51 -9.32 26.79
CA LEU A 15 -18.84 -8.53 25.77
C LEU A 15 -17.41 -9.03 25.51
N GLU A 16 -16.69 -9.38 26.57
CA GLU A 16 -15.32 -9.87 26.51
C GLU A 16 -15.21 -11.19 25.74
N VAL A 17 -16.22 -12.06 25.87
CA VAL A 17 -16.29 -13.32 25.14
C VAL A 17 -16.59 -13.06 23.67
N ARG A 18 -17.49 -12.11 23.37
CA ARG A 18 -17.76 -11.70 21.97
C ARG A 18 -16.55 -11.10 21.29
N HIS A 19 -15.79 -10.24 21.98
CA HIS A 19 -14.53 -9.69 21.45
C HIS A 19 -13.50 -10.78 21.15
N LYS A 20 -13.41 -11.84 21.98
CA LYS A 20 -12.55 -13.00 21.68
C LYS A 20 -13.02 -13.75 20.43
N ILE A 21 -14.32 -13.89 20.23
CA ILE A 21 -14.89 -14.49 19.02
C ILE A 21 -14.55 -13.62 17.80
N PHE A 22 -14.73 -12.30 17.89
CA PHE A 22 -14.38 -11.38 16.81
C PHE A 22 -12.89 -11.49 16.46
N LYS A 23 -12.01 -11.48 17.47
CA LYS A 23 -10.57 -11.69 17.27
C LYS A 23 -10.27 -12.99 16.53
N HIS A 24 -10.91 -14.10 16.92
CA HIS A 24 -10.72 -15.38 16.26
C HIS A 24 -11.20 -15.37 14.80
N THR A 25 -12.31 -14.68 14.49
CA THR A 25 -12.79 -14.53 13.11
C THR A 25 -11.87 -13.69 12.23
N LEU A 26 -10.91 -12.96 12.81
CA LEU A 26 -9.88 -12.23 12.05
C LEU A 26 -8.64 -13.07 11.73
N SER A 27 -8.47 -14.22 12.39
CA SER A 27 -7.30 -15.10 12.24
C SER A 27 -7.34 -16.01 11.00
N ASP A 28 -8.30 -15.80 10.08
CA ASP A 28 -8.43 -16.59 8.86
C ASP A 28 -7.24 -16.32 7.90
N ASP A 29 -6.65 -17.38 7.33
CA ASP A 29 -5.30 -17.53 6.75
C ASP A 29 -4.80 -16.51 5.71
N ALA A 30 -5.59 -15.50 5.31
CA ALA A 30 -5.14 -14.56 4.31
C ALA A 30 -4.55 -13.26 4.92
N ASN A 31 -3.63 -12.65 4.17
CA ASN A 31 -2.79 -11.55 4.62
C ASN A 31 -3.58 -10.20 4.75
N PRO A 32 -3.59 -9.53 5.92
CA PRO A 32 -4.21 -8.19 6.08
C PRO A 32 -3.47 -7.10 5.29
N LYS A 33 -2.17 -7.27 5.00
CA LYS A 33 -1.36 -6.30 4.25
C LYS A 33 -1.97 -5.97 2.88
N LYS A 34 -2.53 -6.98 2.20
CA LYS A 34 -3.12 -6.84 0.84
C LYS A 34 -4.54 -6.23 0.83
N LEU A 35 -5.15 -5.95 1.97
CA LEU A 35 -6.55 -5.50 2.05
C LEU A 35 -6.79 -4.18 1.30
N LEU A 36 -5.92 -3.18 1.50
CA LEU A 36 -6.06 -1.88 0.83
C LEU A 36 -5.78 -1.99 -0.66
N ARG A 37 -4.78 -2.78 -1.08
CA ARG A 37 -4.54 -3.10 -2.49
C ARG A 37 -5.80 -3.64 -3.16
N TYR A 38 -6.42 -4.68 -2.59
CA TYR A 38 -7.66 -5.24 -3.16
C TYR A 38 -8.81 -4.23 -3.18
N TRP A 39 -8.87 -3.32 -2.20
CA TRP A 39 -9.86 -2.26 -2.20
C TRP A 39 -9.68 -1.29 -3.38
N PHE A 40 -8.44 -0.85 -3.66
CA PHE A 40 -8.13 0.00 -4.81
C PHE A 40 -8.41 -0.71 -6.14
N GLU A 41 -7.92 -1.94 -6.30
CA GLU A 41 -8.14 -2.74 -7.51
C GLU A 41 -9.65 -2.93 -7.77
N LYS A 42 -10.43 -3.21 -6.72
CA LYS A 42 -11.88 -3.34 -6.82
C LYS A 42 -12.58 -2.02 -7.19
N LYS A 43 -12.13 -0.90 -6.63
CA LYS A 43 -12.68 0.43 -6.94
C LYS A 43 -12.45 0.77 -8.42
N GLU A 44 -11.24 0.54 -8.92
CA GLU A 44 -10.88 0.81 -10.32
C GLU A 44 -11.59 -0.12 -11.31
N THR A 45 -11.59 -1.42 -11.05
CA THR A 45 -12.31 -2.40 -11.90
C THR A 45 -13.80 -2.06 -12.01
N ASN A 46 -14.45 -1.65 -10.91
CA ASN A 46 -15.84 -1.19 -10.95
C ASN A 46 -16.02 0.06 -11.81
N ALA A 47 -15.09 1.02 -11.75
CA ALA A 47 -15.15 2.23 -12.57
C ALA A 47 -14.97 1.89 -14.06
N LEU A 48 -14.03 1.00 -14.40
CA LEU A 48 -13.80 0.53 -15.77
C LEU A 48 -15.03 -0.22 -16.31
N ILE A 49 -15.65 -1.10 -15.52
CA ILE A 49 -16.91 -1.76 -15.91
C ILE A 49 -18.00 -0.72 -16.16
N ALA A 50 -18.15 0.28 -15.29
CA ALA A 50 -19.15 1.31 -15.45
C ALA A 50 -18.95 2.11 -16.74
N THR A 51 -17.71 2.44 -17.09
CA THR A 51 -17.37 3.08 -18.38
C THR A 51 -17.73 2.18 -19.56
N HIS A 52 -17.33 0.91 -19.54
CA HIS A 52 -17.68 -0.03 -20.62
C HIS A 52 -19.20 -0.18 -20.81
N VAL A 53 -19.97 -0.27 -19.72
CA VAL A 53 -21.43 -0.38 -19.78
C VAL A 53 -22.07 0.94 -20.26
N ALA A 54 -21.46 2.09 -19.98
CA ALA A 54 -21.93 3.37 -20.48
C ALA A 54 -21.68 3.52 -21.99
N ASP A 55 -20.52 3.03 -22.47
CA ASP A 55 -20.12 3.11 -23.87
C ASP A 55 -20.89 2.11 -24.75
N ASP A 56 -21.16 0.89 -24.24
CA ASP A 56 -22.02 -0.10 -24.90
C ASP A 56 -23.00 -0.77 -23.92
N PRO A 57 -24.19 -0.18 -23.71
CA PRO A 57 -25.22 -0.72 -22.82
C PRO A 57 -25.82 -2.06 -23.28
N THR A 58 -25.65 -2.39 -24.57
CA THR A 58 -26.19 -3.63 -25.18
C THR A 58 -25.15 -4.72 -25.33
N GLY A 59 -23.89 -4.39 -25.08
CA GLY A 59 -22.74 -5.27 -25.20
C GLY A 59 -22.68 -6.35 -24.14
N PRO A 60 -21.79 -7.35 -24.33
CA PRO A 60 -21.54 -8.36 -23.33
C PRO A 60 -20.97 -7.75 -22.04
N THR A 61 -21.45 -8.22 -20.89
CA THR A 61 -20.96 -7.74 -19.58
C THR A 61 -19.46 -8.00 -19.44
N PRO A 62 -18.63 -6.99 -19.10
CA PRO A 62 -17.19 -7.18 -18.96
C PRO A 62 -16.84 -8.23 -17.90
N GLN A 63 -15.80 -9.02 -18.18
CA GLN A 63 -15.25 -10.01 -17.25
C GLN A 63 -14.09 -9.40 -16.48
N VAL A 64 -14.08 -9.56 -15.15
CA VAL A 64 -12.94 -9.12 -14.32
C VAL A 64 -11.87 -10.20 -14.32
N ALA A 65 -10.68 -9.86 -14.79
CA ALA A 65 -9.50 -10.69 -14.60
C ALA A 65 -8.68 -10.13 -13.43
N HIS A 66 -8.24 -11.03 -12.55
CA HIS A 66 -7.34 -10.70 -11.46
C HIS A 66 -5.90 -11.03 -11.85
N HIS A 67 -4.96 -10.20 -11.42
CA HIS A 67 -3.55 -10.55 -11.52
C HIS A 67 -3.31 -11.79 -10.68
N VAL A 68 -2.84 -12.87 -11.31
CA VAL A 68 -2.32 -14.03 -10.58
C VAL A 68 -1.00 -13.57 -9.99
N ASP A 69 -0.96 -13.38 -8.66
CA ASP A 69 0.28 -13.16 -7.92
C ASP A 69 1.09 -14.45 -7.99
N ALA A 70 1.81 -14.66 -9.09
CA ALA A 70 2.80 -15.72 -9.20
C ALA A 70 3.93 -15.40 -8.21
N SER A 71 3.83 -15.99 -7.02
CA SER A 71 4.83 -15.92 -5.94
C SER A 71 5.43 -14.52 -5.76
N GLU A 72 4.60 -13.56 -5.34
CA GLU A 72 5.15 -12.50 -4.47
C GLU A 72 5.62 -13.23 -3.22
N ASP A 73 6.91 -13.54 -3.17
CA ASP A 73 7.61 -14.07 -2.02
C ASP A 73 7.27 -13.13 -0.85
N ASP A 74 6.32 -13.55 -0.01
CA ASP A 74 5.92 -12.88 1.24
C ASP A 74 7.05 -13.06 2.28
N SER A 75 8.30 -13.27 1.84
CA SER A 75 9.56 -13.12 2.56
C SER A 75 9.85 -11.65 2.89
N ASP A 76 8.81 -10.86 3.14
CA ASP A 76 8.92 -9.73 4.05
C ASP A 76 8.93 -10.34 5.45
N ASP A 77 10.13 -10.86 5.80
CA ASP A 77 10.53 -11.38 7.10
C ASP A 77 9.80 -10.61 8.20
N GLU A 78 9.12 -11.38 9.04
CA GLU A 78 8.57 -10.97 10.32
C GLU A 78 9.71 -10.65 11.31
N GLU A 79 10.63 -9.76 10.94
CA GLU A 79 11.47 -9.09 11.94
C GLU A 79 10.61 -8.01 12.61
N GLU A 80 9.70 -8.49 13.45
CA GLU A 80 9.27 -7.77 14.64
C GLU A 80 10.52 -7.30 15.38
N GLU A 81 10.70 -5.98 15.47
CA GLU A 81 11.24 -5.25 16.61
C GLU A 81 12.22 -6.02 17.53
N GLN A 82 13.31 -6.58 16.99
CA GLN A 82 14.46 -6.92 17.83
C GLN A 82 15.24 -5.63 18.07
N GLU A 83 14.99 -5.04 19.25
CA GLU A 83 15.87 -4.07 19.88
C GLU A 83 17.31 -4.62 19.82
N GLU A 84 18.15 -4.03 18.97
CA GLU A 84 19.60 -4.26 18.98
C GLU A 84 20.17 -3.75 20.31
N GLN A 85 20.17 -4.60 21.35
CA GLN A 85 21.18 -4.53 22.40
C GLN A 85 22.46 -5.13 21.86
N ALA A 86 23.31 -4.27 21.28
CA ALA A 86 24.68 -4.62 20.97
C ALA A 86 25.45 -4.87 22.28
N ASP A 87 25.60 -6.15 22.63
CA ASP A 87 26.64 -6.60 23.55
C ASP A 87 27.96 -6.66 22.78
N ALA A 88 29.01 -6.18 23.44
CA ALA A 88 30.33 -5.98 22.87
C ALA A 88 31.08 -7.31 22.69
N ASP A 89 32.12 -7.24 21.84
CA ASP A 89 33.22 -8.20 21.67
C ASP A 89 32.98 -9.42 20.76
N ALA A 90 33.46 -9.33 19.51
CA ALA A 90 34.58 -10.17 19.06
C ALA A 90 35.11 -9.70 17.69
N ALA A 91 36.43 -9.75 17.58
CA ALA A 91 37.25 -9.17 16.52
C ALA A 91 37.51 -10.10 15.32
N ALA A 92 37.96 -9.44 14.25
CA ALA A 92 38.96 -9.88 13.25
C ALA A 92 38.56 -10.80 12.08
N ASP A 93 38.74 -10.25 10.87
CA ASP A 93 39.44 -10.76 9.66
C ASP A 93 38.63 -10.40 8.40
N GLU A 94 39.06 -9.38 7.63
CA GLU A 94 40.07 -9.39 6.55
C GLU A 94 39.60 -10.08 5.25
N ASP A 95 39.45 -9.23 4.22
CA ASP A 95 39.65 -9.40 2.77
C ASP A 95 38.89 -10.49 1.97
N GLU A 96 38.21 -10.12 0.87
CA GLU A 96 38.81 -10.05 -0.48
C GLU A 96 37.77 -9.68 -1.57
N ASP A 97 38.28 -9.00 -2.59
CA ASP A 97 37.62 -8.45 -3.79
C ASP A 97 36.84 -9.46 -4.67
N GLY A 98 35.87 -8.94 -5.44
CA GLY A 98 35.21 -9.71 -6.50
C GLY A 98 34.22 -8.93 -7.35
N GLU A 99 34.72 -7.98 -8.14
CA GLU A 99 34.00 -7.38 -9.28
C GLU A 99 33.66 -8.43 -10.35
N ALA A 100 32.47 -8.37 -10.94
CA ALA A 100 32.27 -8.41 -12.41
C ALA A 100 30.78 -8.32 -12.80
N ASP A 101 30.52 -7.31 -13.62
CA ASP A 101 29.33 -7.05 -14.43
C ASP A 101 28.70 -8.28 -15.10
N GLY A 102 27.37 -8.32 -15.05
CA GLY A 102 26.52 -9.23 -15.83
C GLY A 102 25.34 -8.46 -16.41
N ASP A 103 25.65 -7.61 -17.39
CA ASP A 103 24.72 -6.81 -18.20
C ASP A 103 23.97 -7.75 -19.17
N GLU A 104 22.70 -8.04 -18.91
CA GLU A 104 21.81 -8.74 -19.84
C GLU A 104 20.78 -7.75 -20.41
N GLU A 105 21.18 -7.10 -21.52
CA GLU A 105 20.25 -6.43 -22.42
C GLU A 105 19.31 -7.45 -23.08
N LEU A 106 18.01 -7.36 -22.77
CA LEU A 106 16.98 -8.06 -23.53
C LEU A 106 16.52 -7.19 -24.70
N ASN A 107 16.97 -7.60 -25.89
CA ASN A 107 16.42 -7.26 -27.20
C ASN A 107 14.91 -7.56 -27.26
N GLU A 108 14.10 -6.58 -27.65
CA GLU A 108 12.81 -6.81 -28.29
C GLU A 108 12.90 -6.25 -29.72
N ASP A 109 13.13 -7.15 -30.66
CA ASP A 109 12.95 -6.95 -32.10
C ASP A 109 12.18 -8.16 -32.65
N ASP A 110 11.50 -7.91 -33.77
CA ASP A 110 10.70 -8.79 -34.63
C ASP A 110 9.28 -9.18 -34.18
N ASP A 111 8.30 -9.29 -35.07
CA ASP A 111 7.95 -8.71 -36.38
C ASP A 111 6.64 -9.44 -36.79
N GLU A 112 6.15 -9.17 -37.99
CA GLU A 112 5.09 -9.88 -38.74
C GLU A 112 3.69 -9.27 -38.56
N MET A 113 3.33 -8.26 -39.37
CA MET A 113 2.85 -8.34 -40.76
C MET A 113 1.72 -9.37 -40.97
N ASP A 114 0.53 -8.88 -41.31
CA ASP A 114 -0.28 -9.53 -42.33
C ASP A 114 -1.01 -8.50 -43.19
N VAL A 115 -1.00 -8.78 -44.50
CA VAL A 115 -1.23 -7.90 -45.63
C VAL A 115 -2.39 -8.48 -46.45
N ASP A 116 -3.17 -7.56 -47.05
CA ASP A 116 -4.11 -7.78 -48.16
C ASP A 116 -5.42 -8.54 -47.82
N GLU A 117 -6.58 -8.23 -48.42
CA GLU A 117 -6.81 -7.94 -49.83
C GLU A 117 -8.15 -7.20 -49.98
N GLN A 118 -8.16 -6.11 -50.77
CA GLN A 118 -9.38 -5.55 -51.36
C GLN A 118 -9.80 -6.42 -52.54
N ASP A 119 -11.07 -6.84 -52.58
CA ASP A 119 -11.71 -7.18 -53.85
C ASP A 119 -13.19 -6.78 -53.84
N GLU A 120 -13.55 -5.98 -54.85
CA GLU A 120 -14.91 -5.61 -55.20
C GLU A 120 -15.48 -6.67 -56.17
N GLN A 121 -16.70 -7.16 -55.96
CA GLN A 121 -17.75 -7.17 -57.01
C GLN A 121 -19.08 -7.82 -56.58
N ASP A 122 -20.13 -7.26 -57.17
CA ASP A 122 -21.57 -7.54 -57.06
C ASP A 122 -21.98 -8.99 -57.42
N ALA A 123 -23.08 -9.49 -56.81
CA ALA A 123 -24.23 -10.06 -57.54
C ALA A 123 -25.40 -10.49 -56.63
N ASP A 124 -26.57 -10.18 -57.16
CA ASP A 124 -27.98 -10.44 -56.80
C ASP A 124 -28.32 -11.91 -56.44
N GLY A 125 -29.29 -12.14 -55.53
CA GLY A 125 -29.85 -13.49 -55.32
C GLY A 125 -30.59 -13.81 -54.02
N ASP A 126 -31.89 -13.50 -54.00
CA ASP A 126 -33.05 -14.24 -53.46
C ASP A 126 -33.02 -15.01 -52.10
N ALA A 127 -34.16 -14.91 -51.43
CA ALA A 127 -34.45 -15.20 -50.04
C ALA A 127 -34.31 -16.67 -49.59
N THR A 128 -33.57 -16.88 -48.50
CA THR A 128 -33.96 -17.81 -47.43
C THR A 128 -33.52 -17.25 -46.08
N ALA A 129 -34.48 -16.98 -45.20
CA ALA A 129 -34.21 -16.52 -43.83
C ALA A 129 -33.59 -17.66 -43.01
N THR A 130 -32.28 -17.81 -43.14
CA THR A 130 -31.44 -18.49 -42.17
C THR A 130 -31.28 -17.56 -40.98
N VAL A 131 -31.74 -17.97 -39.80
CA VAL A 131 -31.42 -17.28 -38.56
C VAL A 131 -29.92 -17.50 -38.33
N ALA A 132 -29.11 -16.57 -38.82
CA ALA A 132 -27.70 -16.52 -38.54
C ALA A 132 -27.54 -16.38 -37.03
N THR A 133 -27.04 -17.42 -36.37
CA THR A 133 -26.44 -17.30 -35.05
C THR A 133 -25.28 -16.32 -35.19
N GLN A 134 -25.50 -15.07 -34.80
CA GLN A 134 -24.42 -14.10 -34.66
C GLN A 134 -23.35 -14.70 -33.74
N PRO A 135 -22.06 -14.64 -34.11
CA PRO A 135 -21.00 -15.04 -33.21
C PRO A 135 -21.12 -14.20 -31.93
N VAL A 136 -21.27 -14.89 -30.79
CA VAL A 136 -21.30 -14.25 -29.48
C VAL A 136 -20.00 -13.50 -29.33
N GLN A 137 -20.05 -12.17 -29.30
CA GLN A 137 -18.86 -11.36 -29.13
C GLN A 137 -18.23 -11.69 -27.78
N PRO A 138 -16.91 -11.94 -27.71
CA PRO A 138 -16.23 -12.23 -26.45
C PRO A 138 -16.40 -11.03 -25.52
N ALA A 139 -16.74 -11.30 -24.27
CA ALA A 139 -16.88 -10.26 -23.27
C ALA A 139 -15.54 -9.53 -23.07
N PRO A 140 -15.53 -8.18 -23.01
CA PRO A 140 -14.30 -7.44 -22.76
C PRO A 140 -13.74 -7.80 -21.39
N VAL A 141 -12.43 -8.00 -21.31
CA VAL A 141 -11.75 -8.31 -20.04
C VAL A 141 -11.23 -7.03 -19.42
N VAL A 142 -11.59 -6.79 -18.17
CA VAL A 142 -11.20 -5.62 -17.38
C VAL A 142 -10.23 -6.05 -16.30
N MET A 143 -9.13 -5.32 -16.16
CA MET A 143 -8.08 -5.56 -15.17
C MET A 143 -7.71 -4.26 -14.47
N ALA A 144 -7.47 -4.34 -13.16
CA ALA A 144 -6.89 -3.24 -12.41
C ALA A 144 -5.44 -2.96 -12.86
N ALA A 145 -5.03 -1.70 -12.77
CA ALA A 145 -3.67 -1.26 -13.02
C ALA A 145 -2.70 -1.90 -12.03
N ARG A 146 -1.51 -2.28 -12.51
CA ARG A 146 -0.48 -2.91 -11.67
C ARG A 146 0.08 -1.98 -10.59
N LYS A 147 -0.09 -0.66 -10.73
CA LYS A 147 0.38 0.33 -9.75
C LYS A 147 -0.13 0.07 -8.32
N TRP A 148 -1.33 -0.50 -8.18
CA TRP A 148 -1.93 -0.80 -6.88
C TRP A 148 -1.17 -1.84 -6.05
N ARG A 149 -0.28 -2.62 -6.68
CA ARG A 149 0.64 -3.52 -5.98
C ARG A 149 1.56 -2.77 -5.02
N HIS A 150 1.94 -1.54 -5.35
CA HIS A 150 2.87 -0.74 -4.55
C HIS A 150 2.22 -0.09 -3.32
N ILE A 151 0.89 -0.17 -3.17
CA ILE A 151 0.19 0.37 -1.98
C ILE A 151 0.76 -0.24 -0.70
N THR A 152 1.07 -1.54 -0.71
CA THR A 152 1.55 -2.25 0.49
C THR A 152 2.90 -1.74 0.99
N ASN A 153 3.67 -1.05 0.14
CA ASN A 153 4.97 -0.49 0.49
C ASN A 153 4.84 0.72 1.43
N PHE A 154 3.72 1.44 1.37
CA PHE A 154 3.56 2.68 2.15
C PHE A 154 2.24 2.80 2.92
N MET A 155 1.25 1.94 2.69
CA MET A 155 -0.04 2.02 3.37
C MET A 155 -0.67 0.64 3.55
N ARG A 156 -0.94 0.25 4.80
CA ARG A 156 -1.55 -1.05 5.12
C ARG A 156 -2.35 -1.02 6.42
N LEU A 157 -3.31 -1.93 6.56
CA LEU A 157 -4.06 -2.16 7.80
C LEU A 157 -3.49 -3.39 8.52
N THR A 158 -3.41 -3.32 9.85
CA THR A 158 -2.91 -4.45 10.67
C THR A 158 -3.93 -5.56 10.85
N HIS A 159 -5.22 -5.25 10.69
CA HIS A 159 -6.32 -6.18 10.95
C HIS A 159 -7.27 -6.22 9.75
N ARG A 160 -7.98 -7.34 9.61
CA ARG A 160 -9.09 -7.47 8.69
C ARG A 160 -10.40 -7.08 9.35
N PRO A 161 -11.37 -6.55 8.58
CA PRO A 161 -12.71 -6.37 9.10
C PRO A 161 -13.33 -7.74 9.41
N PRO A 162 -14.19 -7.85 10.44
CA PRO A 162 -14.98 -9.04 10.70
C PRO A 162 -15.73 -9.53 9.46
N PRO A 163 -16.00 -10.85 9.33
CA PRO A 163 -16.70 -11.40 8.18
C PRO A 163 -18.07 -10.73 7.96
N MET A 164 -18.44 -10.54 6.69
CA MET A 164 -19.71 -9.89 6.33
C MET A 164 -20.93 -10.58 6.95
N ALA A 165 -20.88 -11.91 7.13
CA ALA A 165 -21.93 -12.67 7.81
C ALA A 165 -22.23 -12.15 9.23
N LEU A 166 -21.20 -11.64 9.92
CA LEU A 166 -21.32 -11.07 11.26
C LEU A 166 -22.01 -9.68 11.21
N PHE A 167 -21.65 -8.85 10.23
CA PHE A 167 -22.31 -7.56 9.98
C PHE A 167 -23.78 -7.71 9.54
N LEU A 168 -24.12 -8.80 8.87
CA LEU A 168 -25.49 -9.09 8.40
C LEU A 168 -26.34 -9.84 9.43
N ALA A 169 -25.77 -10.26 10.57
CA ALA A 169 -26.48 -11.05 11.56
C ALA A 169 -27.58 -10.25 12.27
N CYS A 170 -27.23 -9.08 12.84
CA CYS A 170 -28.16 -8.09 13.38
C CYS A 170 -27.48 -6.72 13.56
N HIS A 171 -28.29 -5.66 13.69
CA HIS A 171 -27.78 -4.28 13.85
C HIS A 171 -26.88 -4.10 15.08
N GLN A 172 -27.21 -4.75 16.20
CA GLN A 172 -26.41 -4.64 17.43
C GLN A 172 -25.02 -5.26 17.26
N LEU A 173 -24.94 -6.49 16.73
CA LEU A 173 -23.67 -7.16 16.47
C LEU A 173 -22.85 -6.41 15.42
N ASN A 174 -23.51 -5.83 14.41
CA ASN A 174 -22.85 -4.99 13.43
C ASN A 174 -22.15 -3.80 14.08
N ALA A 175 -22.90 -3.01 14.87
CA ALA A 175 -22.36 -1.85 15.56
C ALA A 175 -21.22 -2.23 16.53
N GLU A 176 -21.38 -3.32 17.28
CA GLU A 176 -20.38 -3.79 18.23
C GLU A 176 -19.11 -4.28 17.54
N ALA A 177 -19.23 -5.10 16.51
CA ALA A 177 -18.09 -5.63 15.77
C ALA A 177 -17.36 -4.53 15.00
N LYS A 178 -18.09 -3.57 14.43
CA LYS A 178 -17.50 -2.38 13.79
C LYS A 178 -16.72 -1.56 14.81
N ASN A 179 -17.34 -1.26 15.96
CA ASN A 179 -16.67 -0.50 17.03
C ASN A 179 -15.42 -1.20 17.54
N TRP A 180 -15.51 -2.50 17.83
CA TRP A 180 -14.38 -3.32 18.26
C TRP A 180 -13.27 -3.37 17.22
N TYR A 181 -13.60 -3.57 15.94
CA TYR A 181 -12.63 -3.61 14.85
C TYR A 181 -11.82 -2.30 14.79
N TYR A 182 -12.48 -1.14 14.78
CA TYR A 182 -11.76 0.13 14.73
C TYR A 182 -11.04 0.50 16.04
N ASP A 183 -11.35 -0.15 17.17
CA ASP A 183 -10.56 -0.03 18.40
C ASP A 183 -9.23 -0.81 18.34
N VAL A 184 -9.14 -1.87 17.51
CA VAL A 184 -7.93 -2.71 17.39
C VAL A 184 -7.16 -2.51 16.09
N ALA A 185 -7.82 -2.13 15.01
CA ALA A 185 -7.21 -1.91 13.71
C ALA A 185 -6.32 -0.67 13.73
N ILE A 186 -5.12 -0.81 13.16
CA ILE A 186 -4.14 0.26 13.03
C ILE A 186 -3.86 0.45 11.54
N LEU A 187 -3.94 1.70 11.09
CA LEU A 187 -3.47 2.10 9.77
C LEU A 187 -1.98 2.42 9.87
N ARG A 188 -1.15 1.66 9.16
CA ARG A 188 0.29 1.88 9.04
C ARG A 188 0.58 2.68 7.78
N ILE A 189 1.30 3.78 7.94
CA ILE A 189 1.74 4.67 6.86
C ILE A 189 3.26 4.74 6.91
N ALA A 190 3.96 4.24 5.88
CA ALA A 190 5.39 4.51 5.70
C ALA A 190 5.52 5.80 4.89
N ALA A 191 5.75 6.91 5.58
CA ALA A 191 5.79 8.24 4.98
C ALA A 191 7.00 8.43 4.06
N THR A 192 8.05 7.62 4.21
CA THR A 192 9.22 7.60 3.33
C THR A 192 9.20 6.46 2.32
N GLY A 193 8.32 5.46 2.48
CA GLY A 193 8.27 4.32 1.54
C GLY A 193 7.80 4.74 0.15
N SER A 194 8.34 4.12 -0.90
CA SER A 194 8.05 4.51 -2.30
C SER A 194 8.35 6.00 -2.55
N PHE A 195 9.51 6.46 -2.08
CA PHE A 195 9.97 7.86 -2.12
C PHE A 195 10.03 8.45 -3.52
N ALA A 196 10.30 7.62 -4.51
CA ALA A 196 10.31 8.03 -5.91
C ALA A 196 8.91 8.35 -6.48
N HIS A 197 7.84 7.87 -5.85
CA HIS A 197 6.49 7.86 -6.43
C HIS A 197 5.52 8.77 -5.67
N THR A 198 5.91 10.03 -5.48
CA THR A 198 5.13 11.04 -4.74
C THR A 198 3.72 11.23 -5.30
N SER A 199 3.56 11.31 -6.63
CA SER A 199 2.25 11.47 -7.27
C SER A 199 1.31 10.29 -7.00
N PHE A 200 1.83 9.06 -7.05
CA PHE A 200 1.05 7.87 -6.72
C PHE A 200 0.70 7.80 -5.22
N PHE A 201 1.63 8.20 -4.35
CA PHE A 201 1.38 8.32 -2.92
C PHE A 201 0.22 9.29 -2.65
N GLU A 202 0.28 10.50 -3.23
CA GLU A 202 -0.78 11.50 -3.09
C GLU A 202 -2.11 11.04 -3.68
N GLU A 203 -2.09 10.39 -4.86
CA GLU A 203 -3.27 9.79 -5.49
C GLU A 203 -3.95 8.77 -4.56
N ALA A 204 -3.17 7.82 -4.04
CA ALA A 204 -3.70 6.74 -3.19
C ALA A 204 -4.40 7.27 -1.95
N PHE A 205 -3.77 8.22 -1.25
CA PHE A 205 -4.36 8.82 -0.06
C PHE A 205 -5.59 9.66 -0.37
N SER A 206 -5.55 10.50 -1.41
CA SER A 206 -6.70 11.30 -1.84
C SER A 206 -7.89 10.40 -2.17
N GLN A 207 -7.64 9.31 -2.89
CA GLN A 207 -8.67 8.33 -3.24
C GLN A 207 -9.28 7.62 -2.03
N ILE A 208 -8.52 7.41 -0.96
CA ILE A 208 -9.05 6.86 0.29
C ILE A 208 -9.84 7.92 1.05
N THR A 209 -9.36 9.15 1.18
CA THR A 209 -10.09 10.20 1.92
C THR A 209 -11.41 10.60 1.27
N GLU A 210 -11.46 10.62 -0.05
CA GLU A 210 -12.65 11.03 -0.81
C GLU A 210 -13.68 9.90 -1.02
N ALA A 211 -13.33 8.66 -0.66
CA ALA A 211 -14.22 7.53 -0.86
C ALA A 211 -15.45 7.61 0.06
N ALA A 212 -16.63 7.35 -0.52
CA ALA A 212 -17.83 7.09 0.27
C ALA A 212 -17.58 5.87 1.18
N PHE A 213 -17.75 6.05 2.50
CA PHE A 213 -17.41 5.05 3.52
C PHE A 213 -15.90 4.76 3.62
N SER A 214 -15.10 5.82 3.59
CA SER A 214 -13.65 5.73 3.75
C SER A 214 -13.27 5.05 5.07
N PRO A 215 -12.25 4.18 5.09
CA PRO A 215 -11.63 3.72 6.33
C PRO A 215 -11.21 4.86 7.26
N MET A 216 -10.88 6.04 6.70
CA MET A 216 -10.46 7.23 7.45
C MET A 216 -11.56 7.80 8.35
N GLU A 217 -12.84 7.57 8.04
CA GLU A 217 -13.96 8.07 8.84
C GLU A 217 -14.02 7.43 10.23
N SER A 218 -13.51 6.21 10.39
CA SER A 218 -13.64 5.42 11.61
C SER A 218 -12.30 4.95 12.18
N ILE A 219 -11.17 5.22 11.52
CA ILE A 219 -9.85 4.83 12.01
C ILE A 219 -9.52 5.59 13.30
N ARG A 220 -9.07 4.87 14.33
CA ARG A 220 -8.79 5.43 15.66
C ARG A 220 -7.30 5.48 15.98
N LYS A 221 -6.52 4.61 15.34
CA LYS A 221 -5.10 4.42 15.59
C LYS A 221 -4.33 4.43 14.28
N VAL A 222 -3.28 5.23 14.24
CA VAL A 222 -2.37 5.34 13.10
C VAL A 222 -0.94 5.19 13.58
N GLU A 223 -0.15 4.41 12.85
CA GLU A 223 1.30 4.33 12.98
C GLU A 223 1.91 4.98 11.74
N VAL A 224 2.72 6.02 11.92
CA VAL A 224 3.45 6.67 10.84
C VAL A 224 4.94 6.37 11.00
N THR A 225 5.57 5.83 9.98
CA THR A 225 7.00 5.51 10.00
C THR A 225 7.74 6.41 9.04
N PHE A 226 8.78 7.07 9.56
CA PHE A 226 9.76 7.81 8.79
C PHE A 226 11.09 7.07 8.89
N VAL A 227 11.67 6.73 7.75
CA VAL A 227 12.99 6.12 7.68
C VAL A 227 13.90 7.08 6.93
N TRP A 228 14.89 7.59 7.63
CA TRP A 228 15.80 8.60 7.13
C TRP A 228 17.24 8.16 7.29
N ASP A 229 18.10 8.70 6.44
CA ASP A 229 19.51 8.37 6.45
C ASP A 229 20.35 9.64 6.37
N THR A 230 20.36 10.39 7.47
CA THR A 230 21.07 11.67 7.52
C THR A 230 22.56 11.52 7.21
N THR A 231 23.21 10.44 7.68
CA THR A 231 24.66 10.24 7.43
C THR A 231 24.95 10.04 5.94
N TRP A 232 24.15 9.23 5.24
CA TRP A 232 24.30 9.03 3.79
C TRP A 232 23.99 10.31 3.01
N ILE A 233 22.90 11.01 3.34
CA ILE A 233 22.51 12.24 2.66
C ILE A 233 23.60 13.31 2.79
N ARG A 234 24.20 13.47 3.97
CA ARG A 234 25.30 14.44 4.18
C ARG A 234 26.62 14.03 3.52
N ALA A 235 26.80 12.75 3.24
CA ALA A 235 27.97 12.27 2.51
C ALA A 235 27.89 12.57 1.01
N ASP A 236 26.72 12.97 0.49
CA ASP A 236 26.55 13.40 -0.89
C ASP A 236 27.42 14.62 -1.19
N THR A 237 28.31 14.49 -2.16
CA THR A 237 29.22 15.55 -2.58
C THR A 237 28.60 16.46 -3.65
N THR A 238 27.46 16.08 -4.23
CA THR A 238 26.77 16.89 -5.25
C THR A 238 25.93 18.00 -4.62
N GLY A 239 25.50 17.84 -3.37
CA GLY A 239 24.65 18.77 -2.63
C GLY A 239 23.19 18.79 -3.10
N CYS A 240 22.85 18.03 -4.14
CA CYS A 240 21.50 17.95 -4.67
C CYS A 240 20.60 17.14 -3.76
N VAL A 241 21.11 16.05 -3.19
CA VAL A 241 20.33 15.17 -2.30
C VAL A 241 19.98 15.93 -1.01
N GLU A 242 20.95 16.62 -0.42
CA GLU A 242 20.75 17.42 0.79
C GLU A 242 19.71 18.55 0.61
N ALA A 243 19.58 19.10 -0.60
CA ALA A 243 18.58 20.13 -0.90
C ALA A 243 17.18 19.56 -1.17
N ILE A 244 17.08 18.49 -1.97
CA ILE A 244 15.81 17.99 -2.51
C ILE A 244 15.11 17.06 -1.52
N PHE A 245 15.84 16.12 -0.92
CA PHE A 245 15.25 15.05 -0.12
C PHE A 245 14.56 15.60 1.14
N PRO A 246 15.17 16.51 1.93
CA PRO A 246 14.48 17.14 3.05
C PRO A 246 13.25 17.96 2.66
N ALA A 247 13.22 18.54 1.46
CA ALA A 247 12.05 19.25 0.97
C ALA A 247 10.89 18.29 0.68
N LEU A 248 11.16 17.18 -0.02
CA LEU A 248 10.19 16.12 -0.29
C LEU A 248 9.69 15.46 1.00
N LEU A 249 10.58 15.20 1.96
CA LEU A 249 10.22 14.65 3.27
C LEU A 249 9.19 15.54 3.97
N ARG A 250 9.42 16.86 4.02
CA ARG A 250 8.47 17.83 4.59
C ARG A 250 7.14 17.82 3.85
N GLN A 251 7.16 17.83 2.51
CA GLN A 251 5.94 17.77 1.72
C GLN A 251 5.13 16.51 2.05
N ARG A 252 5.77 15.34 2.10
CA ARG A 252 5.08 14.08 2.43
C ARG A 252 4.55 14.07 3.85
N ALA A 253 5.32 14.58 4.82
CA ALA A 253 4.87 14.70 6.21
C ALA A 253 3.65 15.62 6.33
N LEU A 254 3.67 16.78 5.67
CA LEU A 254 2.54 17.71 5.61
C LEU A 254 1.31 17.08 4.96
N PHE A 255 1.51 16.31 3.90
CA PHE A 255 0.42 15.63 3.22
C PHE A 255 -0.20 14.54 4.11
N VAL A 256 0.61 13.71 4.78
CA VAL A 256 0.12 12.75 5.79
C VAL A 256 -0.65 13.47 6.88
N LEU A 257 -0.14 14.58 7.41
CA LEU A 257 -0.83 15.40 8.40
C LEU A 257 -2.23 15.84 7.91
N GLN A 258 -2.33 16.35 6.69
CA GLN A 258 -3.61 16.80 6.10
C GLN A 258 -4.63 15.66 5.98
N ILE A 259 -4.17 14.45 5.66
CA ILE A 259 -5.02 13.26 5.61
C ILE A 259 -5.49 12.88 7.02
N LEU A 260 -4.58 12.86 8.00
CA LEU A 260 -4.92 12.52 9.39
C LEU A 260 -5.85 13.55 10.04
N ALA A 261 -5.71 14.83 9.69
CA ALA A 261 -6.58 15.90 10.17
C ALA A 261 -8.05 15.73 9.71
N GLN A 262 -8.31 14.93 8.67
CA GLN A 262 -9.66 14.63 8.18
C GLN A 262 -10.32 13.44 8.91
N ALA A 263 -9.59 12.72 9.77
CA ALA A 263 -10.10 11.55 10.48
C ALA A 263 -10.81 11.96 11.78
N PRO A 264 -12.16 11.97 11.85
CA PRO A 264 -12.89 12.52 12.99
C PRO A 264 -12.78 11.65 14.26
N ASP A 265 -12.58 10.34 14.09
CA ASP A 265 -12.51 9.36 15.17
C ASP A 265 -11.05 9.04 15.59
N LEU A 266 -10.06 9.76 15.05
CA LEU A 266 -8.65 9.54 15.36
C LEU A 266 -8.36 9.84 16.83
N ARG A 267 -7.73 8.88 17.54
CA ARG A 267 -7.43 8.98 18.98
C ARG A 267 -5.95 8.90 19.28
N GLU A 268 -5.21 8.09 18.54
CA GLU A 268 -3.80 7.83 18.78
C GLU A 268 -3.02 7.82 17.47
N VAL A 269 -1.89 8.54 17.48
CA VAL A 269 -0.90 8.55 16.41
C VAL A 269 0.44 8.22 17.02
N VAL A 270 1.06 7.12 16.57
CA VAL A 270 2.42 6.76 16.95
C VAL A 270 3.32 7.05 15.76
N ILE A 271 4.32 7.89 15.95
CA ILE A 271 5.30 8.25 14.93
C ILE A 271 6.61 7.54 15.26
N HIS A 272 7.05 6.66 14.38
CA HIS A 272 8.36 6.03 14.44
C HIS A 272 9.33 6.82 13.56
N TRP A 273 10.37 7.38 14.17
CA TRP A 273 11.42 8.11 13.49
C TRP A 273 12.71 7.29 13.51
N HIS A 274 13.09 6.76 12.36
CA HIS A 274 14.36 6.07 12.17
C HIS A 274 15.35 7.01 11.49
N ASP A 275 16.55 7.15 12.04
CA ASP A 275 17.62 7.96 11.45
C ASP A 275 19.00 7.36 11.73
N SER A 276 19.97 7.61 10.84
CA SER A 276 21.37 7.19 11.01
C SER A 276 22.22 8.21 11.76
N ALA A 277 21.69 9.40 12.07
CA ALA A 277 22.39 10.43 12.85
C ALA A 277 21.60 10.89 14.08
N GLN A 278 22.30 11.06 15.19
CA GLN A 278 21.78 11.62 16.44
C GLN A 278 22.57 12.86 16.87
N ASP A 279 22.48 13.93 16.08
CA ASP A 279 23.13 15.21 16.35
C ASP A 279 22.16 16.39 16.29
N GLY A 280 22.66 17.61 16.55
CA GLY A 280 21.81 18.79 16.65
C GLY A 280 21.06 19.12 15.36
N GLU A 281 21.70 18.91 14.20
CA GLU A 281 21.09 19.17 12.91
C GLU A 281 20.04 18.11 12.54
N SER A 282 20.31 16.83 12.81
CA SER A 282 19.32 15.76 12.57
C SER A 282 18.12 15.91 13.51
N ALA A 283 18.36 16.30 14.76
CA ALA A 283 17.31 16.64 15.72
C ALA A 283 16.45 17.83 15.26
N MET A 284 17.07 18.87 14.66
CA MET A 284 16.34 20.02 14.11
C MET A 284 15.47 19.62 12.92
N LEU A 285 15.98 18.81 11.99
CA LEU A 285 15.20 18.30 10.86
C LEU A 285 13.99 17.51 11.35
N ARG A 286 14.20 16.59 12.30
CA ARG A 286 13.10 15.82 12.90
C ARG A 286 12.04 16.72 13.53
N ILE A 287 12.45 17.70 14.34
CA ILE A 287 11.50 18.64 14.96
C ILE A 287 10.72 19.38 13.90
N ASP A 288 11.38 19.90 12.86
CA ASP A 288 10.74 20.63 11.77
C ASP A 288 9.71 19.77 11.02
N VAL A 289 10.00 18.48 10.80
CA VAL A 289 9.10 17.53 10.12
C VAL A 289 7.94 17.09 11.02
N LEU A 290 8.19 16.87 12.32
CA LEU A 290 7.23 16.23 13.22
C LEU A 290 6.39 17.19 14.06
N GLN A 291 6.89 18.40 14.37
CA GLN A 291 6.17 19.40 15.16
C GLN A 291 4.75 19.71 14.61
N PRO A 292 4.49 19.75 13.30
CA PRO A 292 3.13 19.96 12.79
C PRO A 292 2.10 18.92 13.26
N PHE A 293 2.51 17.70 13.61
CA PHE A 293 1.61 16.64 14.08
C PHE A 293 0.98 16.95 15.44
N ASP A 294 1.58 17.83 16.24
CA ASP A 294 1.02 18.28 17.53
C ASP A 294 -0.33 19.01 17.37
N SER A 295 -0.68 19.43 16.15
CA SER A 295 -1.96 20.05 15.83
C SER A 295 -3.13 19.07 15.69
N LEU A 296 -2.86 17.76 15.63
CA LEU A 296 -3.90 16.73 15.47
C LEU A 296 -4.77 16.63 16.72
N HIS A 297 -6.06 16.31 16.52
CA HIS A 297 -7.01 16.03 17.61
C HIS A 297 -6.83 14.62 18.21
N ALA A 298 -5.59 14.16 18.35
CA ALA A 298 -5.22 12.83 18.80
C ALA A 298 -4.01 12.88 19.74
N THR A 299 -3.81 11.82 20.52
CA THR A 299 -2.58 11.65 21.30
C THR A 299 -1.45 11.27 20.36
N VAL A 300 -0.47 12.15 20.20
CA VAL A 300 0.73 11.88 19.40
C VAL A 300 1.84 11.38 20.31
N LYS A 301 2.46 10.25 19.93
CA LYS A 301 3.64 9.68 20.58
C LYS A 301 4.74 9.55 19.55
N ILE A 302 5.95 9.97 19.90
CA ILE A 302 7.12 9.84 19.03
C ILE A 302 8.05 8.78 19.63
N VAL A 303 8.42 7.80 18.82
CA VAL A 303 9.38 6.74 19.15
C VAL A 303 10.57 6.92 18.24
N GLU A 304 11.74 7.16 18.83
CA GLU A 304 12.98 7.45 18.12
C GLU A 304 13.86 6.21 18.05
N HIS A 305 14.37 5.91 16.86
CA HIS A 305 15.22 4.77 16.56
C HIS A 305 16.46 5.27 15.82
N TYR A 306 17.62 5.22 16.47
CA TYR A 306 18.87 5.68 15.88
C TYR A 306 19.78 4.51 15.55
N ILE A 307 20.32 4.51 14.34
CA ILE A 307 21.37 3.58 13.92
C ILE A 307 22.70 4.20 14.30
N THR A 308 23.62 3.37 14.82
CA THR A 308 24.95 3.84 15.19
C THR A 308 25.69 4.39 13.96
N PRO A 309 26.30 5.59 14.03
CA PRO A 309 26.88 6.27 12.86
C PRO A 309 27.95 5.49 12.09
N GLU A 310 28.60 4.51 12.74
CA GLU A 310 29.67 3.71 12.12
C GLU A 310 29.17 2.40 11.49
N THR A 311 27.88 2.08 11.65
CA THR A 311 27.29 0.84 11.12
C THR A 311 26.57 1.14 9.81
N LYS A 312 27.01 0.52 8.71
CA LYS A 312 26.20 0.49 7.49
C LYS A 312 24.97 -0.38 7.76
N PRO A 313 23.75 0.14 7.58
CA PRO A 313 22.55 -0.65 7.80
C PRO A 313 22.56 -1.85 6.85
N HIS A 314 22.25 -3.03 7.39
CA HIS A 314 22.15 -4.24 6.59
C HIS A 314 21.08 -4.08 5.51
N HIS A 315 21.32 -4.54 4.27
CA HIS A 315 20.41 -4.31 3.13
C HIS A 315 18.96 -4.80 3.37
N LYS A 316 18.76 -5.80 4.24
CA LYS A 316 17.42 -6.30 4.62
C LYS A 316 16.75 -5.50 5.74
N SER A 317 17.51 -4.72 6.51
CA SER A 317 16.95 -3.87 7.57
C SER A 317 16.09 -2.76 6.96
N ILE A 318 15.21 -2.19 7.77
CA ILE A 318 14.32 -1.07 7.34
C ILE A 318 15.14 0.09 6.76
N ALA A 319 16.23 0.49 7.43
CA ALA A 319 17.08 1.56 6.94
C ALA A 319 17.93 1.16 5.73
N GLY A 320 18.37 -0.10 5.64
CA GLY A 320 19.12 -0.59 4.48
C GLY A 320 18.25 -0.61 3.23
N LYS A 321 17.00 -1.09 3.33
CA LYS A 321 16.01 -1.03 2.24
C LYS A 321 15.77 0.41 1.79
N GLN A 322 15.66 1.36 2.73
CA GLN A 322 15.47 2.77 2.41
C GLN A 322 16.70 3.40 1.73
N ARG A 323 17.92 3.04 2.18
CA ARG A 323 19.16 3.50 1.54
C ARG A 323 19.26 3.03 0.10
N VAL A 324 18.99 1.76 -0.16
CA VAL A 324 18.98 1.20 -1.53
C VAL A 324 17.95 1.93 -2.41
N GLU A 325 16.78 2.26 -1.88
CA GLU A 325 15.79 3.06 -2.61
C GLU A 325 16.32 4.47 -2.93
N PHE A 326 16.96 5.15 -1.97
CA PHE A 326 17.54 6.47 -2.19
C PHE A 326 18.68 6.45 -3.21
N GLU A 327 19.56 5.45 -3.15
CA GLU A 327 20.63 5.24 -4.13
C GLU A 327 20.04 5.04 -5.54
N SER A 328 19.03 4.17 -5.66
CA SER A 328 18.34 3.92 -6.94
C SER A 328 17.68 5.19 -7.52
N ILE A 329 17.14 6.06 -6.67
CA ILE A 329 16.58 7.36 -7.10
C ILE A 329 17.66 8.27 -7.67
N VAL A 330 18.81 8.35 -7.01
CA VAL A 330 19.93 9.18 -7.45
C VAL A 330 20.50 8.66 -8.76
N GLU A 331 20.69 7.34 -8.88
CA GLU A 331 21.17 6.68 -10.10
C GLU A 331 20.20 6.80 -11.27
N GLY A 332 18.89 6.68 -11.00
CA GLY A 332 17.83 6.81 -11.99
C GLY A 332 17.57 8.25 -12.46
N GLY A 333 18.16 9.24 -11.79
CA GLY A 333 18.02 10.66 -12.08
C GLY A 333 16.89 11.34 -11.30
N LEU A 334 17.22 12.47 -10.67
CA LEU A 334 16.29 13.25 -9.82
C LEU A 334 15.12 13.87 -10.59
N ASP A 335 15.23 14.01 -11.92
CA ASP A 335 14.15 14.52 -12.76
C ASP A 335 12.90 13.63 -12.73
N ARG A 336 13.05 12.35 -12.33
CA ARG A 336 11.94 11.39 -12.23
C ARG A 336 11.11 11.54 -10.95
N LEU A 337 11.51 12.43 -10.04
CA LEU A 337 10.79 12.71 -8.78
C LEU A 337 9.58 13.63 -8.95
N PHE A 338 9.43 14.27 -10.12
CA PHE A 338 8.44 15.32 -10.37
C PHE A 338 7.44 14.97 -11.48
#